data_AF-A0A539EBC8-F1
#
_entry.id   AF-A0A539EBC8-F1
#
_cell.length_a   1.000
_cell.length_b   1.000
_cell.length_c   1.000
_cell.angle_alpha   90.00
_cell.angle_beta   90.00
_cell.angle_gamma   90.00
#
_symmetry.space_group_name_H-M   'P 1'
#
loop_
_entity.id
_entity.type
_entity.pdbx_description
1 polymer ?
#
loop_
_entity_poly.entity_id
_entity_poly.type
_entity_poly.pdbx_seq_one_letter_code
_entity_poly.pdbx_strand_id
1 'polypeptide(L)'
;YQGWDLHPAQLPVRYAACYAFFLEGLEPASTRLKNFIEKAAQATLVGDVFDDAATGQGLLNYFLRAMNCGAISDAEVRATGLTLEEIRTRSFVKILAGRRKP
;
A
#
# COMPACT_ATOMS: atom_id res chain seq x y z
N TYR A 1 -12.22 -9.47 -2.15
CA TYR A 1 -11.97 -10.89 -2.46
C TYR A 1 -12.39 -11.73 -1.27
N GLN A 2 -13.65 -12.15 -1.24
CA GLN A 2 -14.16 -13.15 -0.31
C GLN A 2 -15.11 -14.04 -1.12
N GLY A 3 -14.80 -15.32 -1.22
CA GLY A 3 -15.57 -16.34 -1.91
C GLY A 3 -15.41 -17.66 -1.17
N TRP A 4 -16.38 -18.55 -1.29
CA TRP A 4 -16.41 -19.82 -0.58
C TRP A 4 -15.87 -20.92 -1.49
N ASP A 5 -14.95 -21.74 -0.96
CA ASP A 5 -14.53 -22.96 -1.64
C ASP A 5 -15.58 -24.05 -1.39
N LEU A 6 -16.13 -24.61 -2.46
CA LEU A 6 -17.06 -25.75 -2.41
C LEU A 6 -16.32 -27.09 -2.48
N HIS A 7 -15.03 -27.06 -2.80
CA HIS A 7 -14.18 -28.25 -2.94
C HIS A 7 -12.73 -27.95 -2.49
N PRO A 8 -12.05 -28.85 -1.74
CA PRO A 8 -10.69 -28.60 -1.24
C PRO A 8 -9.66 -28.27 -2.32
N ALA A 9 -9.80 -28.84 -3.53
CA ALA A 9 -8.91 -28.54 -4.66
C ALA A 9 -9.03 -27.10 -5.21
N GLN A 10 -9.96 -26.27 -4.70
CA GLN A 10 -10.06 -24.85 -5.04
C GLN A 10 -9.10 -23.98 -4.23
N LEU A 11 -8.65 -24.47 -3.05
CA LEU A 11 -7.73 -23.74 -2.19
C LEU A 11 -6.42 -23.32 -2.89
N PRO A 12 -5.73 -24.19 -3.66
CA PRO A 12 -4.49 -23.79 -4.33
C PRO A 12 -4.71 -22.70 -5.38
N VAL A 13 -5.81 -22.77 -6.15
CA VAL A 13 -6.12 -21.80 -7.19
C VAL A 13 -6.49 -20.45 -6.58
N ARG A 14 -7.29 -20.44 -5.51
CA ARG A 14 -7.62 -19.20 -4.79
C ARG A 14 -6.37 -18.55 -4.19
N TYR A 15 -5.48 -19.34 -3.61
CA TYR A 15 -4.20 -18.85 -3.10
C TYR A 15 -3.35 -18.22 -4.20
N ALA A 16 -3.18 -18.92 -5.33
CA ALA A 16 -2.46 -18.42 -6.49
C ALA A 16 -3.07 -17.13 -7.04
N ALA A 17 -4.40 -17.04 -7.16
CA ALA A 17 -5.08 -15.84 -7.64
C ALA A 17 -4.89 -14.64 -6.71
N CYS A 18 -4.93 -14.85 -5.38
CA CYS A 18 -4.64 -13.79 -4.42
C CYS A 18 -3.20 -13.27 -4.54
N TYR A 19 -2.23 -14.16 -4.71
CA TYR A 19 -0.83 -13.79 -4.87
C TYR A 19 -0.58 -13.09 -6.21
N ALA A 20 -1.10 -13.65 -7.31
CA ALA A 20 -0.99 -13.08 -8.65
C ALA A 20 -1.49 -11.63 -8.70
N PHE A 21 -2.65 -11.34 -8.09
CA PHE A 21 -3.17 -9.97 -7.99
C PHE A 21 -2.17 -8.96 -7.38
N PHE A 22 -1.44 -9.37 -6.33
CA PHE A 22 -0.46 -8.50 -5.69
C PHE A 22 0.86 -8.43 -6.47
N LEU A 23 1.34 -9.55 -6.99
CA LEU A 23 2.61 -9.61 -7.72
C LEU A 23 2.52 -8.89 -9.07
N GLU A 24 1.45 -9.12 -9.84
CA GLU A 24 1.23 -8.47 -11.13
C GLU A 24 0.98 -6.96 -11.00
N GLY A 25 0.36 -6.53 -9.89
CA GLY A 25 0.07 -5.12 -9.62
C GLY A 25 1.18 -4.36 -8.90
N LEU A 26 2.27 -5.02 -8.48
CA LEU A 26 3.25 -4.46 -7.55
C LEU A 26 3.93 -3.20 -8.09
N GLU A 27 4.49 -3.26 -9.29
CA GLU A 27 5.19 -2.13 -9.91
C GLU A 27 4.24 -0.92 -10.11
N PRO A 28 3.09 -1.05 -10.81
CA PRO A 28 2.23 0.10 -11.05
C PRO A 28 1.56 0.63 -9.77
N ALA A 29 1.34 -0.21 -8.75
CA ALA A 29 0.88 0.25 -7.44
C ALA A 29 1.99 1.03 -6.71
N SER A 30 3.24 0.60 -6.83
CA SER A 30 4.38 1.22 -6.15
C SER A 30 4.63 2.63 -6.69
N THR A 31 4.65 2.75 -8.02
CA THR A 31 4.77 4.03 -8.71
C THR A 31 3.61 4.96 -8.35
N ARG A 32 2.37 4.46 -8.30
CA ARG A 32 1.21 5.27 -7.89
C ARG A 32 1.31 5.79 -6.46
N LEU A 33 1.63 4.92 -5.49
CA LEU A 33 1.75 5.34 -4.08
C LEU A 33 2.89 6.33 -3.90
N LYS A 34 4.04 6.11 -4.53
CA LYS A 34 5.18 7.03 -4.50
C LYS A 34 4.81 8.42 -4.99
N ASN A 35 4.26 8.52 -6.21
CA ASN A 35 3.85 9.79 -6.80
C ASN A 35 2.80 10.50 -5.93
N PHE A 36 1.90 9.73 -5.31
CA PHE A 36 0.86 10.27 -4.45
C PHE A 36 1.43 10.86 -3.15
N ILE A 37 2.41 10.19 -2.53
CA ILE A 37 3.12 10.70 -1.35
C ILE A 37 3.92 11.96 -1.70
N GLU A 38 4.61 11.98 -2.84
CA GLU A 38 5.38 13.15 -3.29
C GLU A 38 4.47 14.36 -3.50
N LYS A 39 3.32 14.17 -4.16
CA LYS A 39 2.30 15.23 -4.34
C LYS A 39 1.75 15.72 -2.99
N ALA A 40 1.46 14.80 -2.07
CA ALA A 40 0.95 15.16 -0.75
C ALA A 40 1.97 15.91 0.11
N ALA A 41 3.25 15.53 0.02
CA ALA A 41 4.34 16.24 0.68
C ALA A 41 4.48 17.66 0.13
N GLN A 42 4.40 17.85 -1.19
CA GLN A 42 4.43 19.18 -1.82
C GLN A 42 3.27 20.07 -1.35
N ALA A 43 2.03 19.56 -1.32
CA ALA A 43 0.88 20.32 -0.82
C ALA A 43 1.08 20.76 0.64
N THR A 44 1.58 19.84 1.48
CA THR A 44 1.83 20.11 2.91
C THR A 44 2.94 21.15 3.13
N LEU A 45 3.96 21.20 2.25
CA LEU A 45 5.04 22.20 2.32
C LEU A 45 4.56 23.63 2.05
N VAL A 46 3.56 23.78 1.19
CA VAL A 46 2.94 25.09 0.89
C VAL A 46 1.92 25.51 1.97
N GLY A 47 1.78 24.70 3.03
CA GLY A 47 0.85 24.94 4.13
C GLY A 47 -0.59 24.52 3.84
N ASP A 48 -0.82 23.86 2.70
CA ASP A 48 -2.12 23.34 2.32
C ASP A 48 -2.37 21.96 2.94
N VAL A 49 -3.63 21.66 3.23
CA VAL A 49 -4.03 20.34 3.72
C VAL A 49 -4.26 19.44 2.53
N PHE A 50 -3.58 18.31 2.48
CA PHE A 50 -3.86 17.31 1.45
C PHE A 50 -5.27 16.72 1.65
N ASP A 51 -6.16 17.02 0.71
CA ASP A 51 -7.60 16.74 0.78
C ASP A 51 -7.97 15.28 0.45
N ASP A 52 -7.18 14.62 -0.39
CA ASP A 52 -7.44 13.25 -0.87
C ASP A 52 -6.76 12.15 -0.02
N ALA A 53 -6.73 12.32 1.30
CA ALA A 53 -6.11 11.33 2.20
C ALA A 53 -6.76 9.93 2.09
N ALA A 54 -8.03 9.85 1.70
CA ALA A 54 -8.77 8.59 1.54
C ALA A 54 -8.18 7.73 0.40
N THR A 55 -7.87 8.33 -0.75
CA THR A 55 -7.21 7.62 -1.86
C THR A 55 -5.82 7.14 -1.45
N GLY A 56 -5.06 7.98 -0.74
CA GLY A 56 -3.76 7.61 -0.18
C GLY A 56 -3.84 6.41 0.76
N GLN A 57 -4.85 6.38 1.63
CA GLN A 57 -5.10 5.23 2.51
C GLN A 57 -5.48 3.97 1.72
N GLY A 58 -6.25 4.10 0.63
CA GLY A 58 -6.59 2.99 -0.26
C GLY A 58 -5.35 2.37 -0.92
N LEU A 59 -4.44 3.22 -1.44
CA LEU A 59 -3.15 2.80 -1.99
C LEU A 59 -2.29 2.12 -0.93
N LEU A 60 -2.19 2.68 0.28
CA LEU A 60 -1.45 2.07 1.39
C LEU A 60 -2.02 0.70 1.78
N ASN A 61 -3.34 0.55 1.81
CA ASN A 61 -4.01 -0.69 2.18
C ASN A 61 -3.71 -1.84 1.21
N TYR A 62 -3.41 -1.56 -0.06
CA TYR A 62 -2.94 -2.57 -1.01
C TYR A 62 -1.67 -3.26 -0.48
N PHE A 63 -0.66 -2.48 -0.12
CA PHE A 63 0.61 -2.99 0.39
C PHE A 63 0.48 -3.66 1.75
N LEU A 64 -0.32 -3.08 2.66
CA LEU A 64 -0.57 -3.71 3.97
C LEU A 64 -1.18 -5.11 3.80
N ARG A 65 -2.10 -5.29 2.86
CA ARG A 65 -2.72 -6.59 2.60
C ARG A 65 -1.75 -7.57 1.94
N ALA A 66 -0.97 -7.11 0.97
CA ALA A 66 0.04 -7.91 0.30
C ALA A 66 1.10 -8.45 1.28
N MET A 67 1.61 -7.60 2.18
CA MET A 67 2.55 -8.00 3.23
C MET A 67 1.91 -8.97 4.23
N ASN A 68 0.69 -8.67 4.70
CA ASN A 68 0.02 -9.52 5.70
C ASN A 68 -0.24 -10.94 5.19
N CYS A 69 -0.46 -11.12 3.88
CA CYS A 69 -0.64 -12.45 3.29
C CYS A 69 0.65 -13.09 2.78
N GLY A 70 1.80 -12.41 2.87
CA GLY A 70 3.10 -12.89 2.41
C GLY A 70 3.33 -12.80 0.90
N ALA A 71 2.47 -12.09 0.17
CA ALA A 71 2.61 -11.96 -1.28
C ALA A 71 3.79 -11.07 -1.69
N ILE A 72 4.21 -10.14 -0.83
CA ILE A 72 5.39 -9.30 -1.03
C ILE A 72 6.19 -9.18 0.27
N SER A 73 7.48 -8.91 0.13
CA SER A 73 8.45 -8.73 1.20
C SER A 73 8.59 -7.27 1.64
N ASP A 74 9.15 -7.08 2.83
CA ASP A 74 9.57 -5.77 3.36
C ASP A 74 10.53 -5.02 2.42
N ALA A 75 11.33 -5.74 1.62
CA ALA A 75 12.25 -5.15 0.66
C ALA A 75 11.52 -4.58 -0.56
N GLU A 76 10.53 -5.31 -1.08
CA GLU A 76 9.76 -4.89 -2.26
C GLU A 76 8.93 -3.64 -1.99
N VAL A 77 8.39 -3.49 -0.77
CA VAL A 77 7.59 -2.30 -0.42
C VAL A 77 8.42 -1.02 -0.43
N ARG A 78 9.75 -1.09 -0.29
CA ARG A 78 10.61 0.10 -0.37
C ARG A 78 10.53 0.80 -1.73
N ALA A 79 10.10 0.11 -2.79
CA ALA A 79 9.84 0.72 -4.10
C ALA A 79 8.78 1.83 -4.06
N THR A 80 7.89 1.83 -3.05
CA THR A 80 6.90 2.89 -2.81
C THR A 80 7.51 4.20 -2.30
N GLY A 81 8.77 4.21 -1.88
CA GLY A 81 9.41 5.33 -1.20
C GLY A 81 9.02 5.49 0.27
N LEU A 82 8.31 4.51 0.85
CA LEU A 82 8.03 4.45 2.28
C LEU A 82 9.09 3.65 3.03
N THR A 83 9.38 4.07 4.27
CA THR A 83 10.14 3.25 5.22
C THR A 83 9.24 2.22 5.91
N LEU A 84 9.85 1.18 6.48
CA LEU A 84 9.11 0.18 7.26
C LEU A 84 8.40 0.81 8.47
N GLU A 85 8.99 1.82 9.09
CA GLU A 85 8.38 2.54 10.20
C GLU A 85 7.11 3.29 9.76
N GLU A 86 7.17 3.95 8.60
CA GLU A 86 6.02 4.64 8.02
C GLU A 86 4.89 3.67 7.68
N ILE A 87 5.20 2.56 7.01
CA ILE A 87 4.21 1.53 6.65
C ILE A 87 3.54 0.95 7.91
N ARG A 88 4.31 0.73 8.99
CA ARG A 88 3.81 0.20 10.26
C ARG A 88 2.84 1.12 10.98
N THR A 89 2.82 2.43 10.68
CA THR A 89 1.77 3.32 11.19
C THR A 89 0.38 2.96 10.67
N ARG A 90 0.31 2.24 9.53
CA ARG A 90 -0.91 1.80 8.82
C ARG A 90 -1.85 2.96 8.46
N SER A 91 -1.39 4.20 8.54
CA SER A 91 -2.20 5.40 8.37
C SER A 91 -1.48 6.40 7.50
N PHE A 92 -2.05 6.66 6.32
CA PHE A 92 -1.51 7.62 5.37
C PHE A 92 -1.35 9.02 5.98
N VAL A 93 -2.35 9.46 6.76
CA VAL A 93 -2.31 10.75 7.47
C VAL A 93 -1.16 10.81 8.49
N LYS A 94 -0.91 9.72 9.24
CA LYS A 94 0.22 9.66 10.19
C LYS A 94 1.57 9.71 9.49
N ILE A 95 1.69 9.07 8.32
CA ILE A 95 2.90 9.13 7.49
C ILE A 95 3.18 10.59 7.09
N LEU A 96 2.20 11.29 6.53
CA LEU A 96 2.36 12.70 6.14
C LEU A 96 2.68 13.61 7.32
N ALA A 97 1.98 13.42 8.45
CA ALA A 97 2.25 14.19 9.67
C ALA A 97 3.66 13.95 10.23
N GLY A 98 4.17 12.71 10.10
CA GLY A 98 5.54 12.36 10.48
C GLY A 98 6.59 13.08 9.61
N ARG A 99 6.35 13.15 8.29
CA ARG A 99 7.24 13.84 7.34
C ARG A 99 7.23 15.37 7.46
N ARG A 100 6.24 15.94 8.13
CA ARG A 100 6.15 17.40 8.38
C ARG A 100 7.04 17.84 9.54
N LYS A 101 7.40 16.94 10.47
CA LYS A 101 8.26 17.29 11.59
C LYS A 101 9.69 17.54 11.09
N PRO A 102 10.33 18.65 11.48
CA PRO A 102 11.69 18.98 11.07
C PRO A 102 12.72 17.95 11.57
#